data_AF-A0A7V9MIF7-F1
#
_entry.id   AF-A0A7V9MIF7-F1
#
_cell.length_a   1.000
_cell.length_b   1.000
_cell.length_c   1.000
_cell.angle_alpha   90.00
_cell.angle_beta   90.00
_cell.angle_gamma   90.00
#
_symmetry.space_group_name_H-M   'P 1'
#
loop_
_entity.id
_entity.type
_entity.pdbx_description
1 polymer ?
#
loop_
_entity_poly.entity_id
_entity_poly.type
_entity_poly.pdbx_seq_one_letter_code
_entity_poly.pdbx_strand_id
1 'polypeptide(L)'
;MPAEAIGPLADVRLLAPVTPRSIMCVGRNYSSHAEELGNAVPGEPILFLKPPSSVVGPGAEVHYPELSQRVDPEAELCLVIGKRAHRVSEEDAFSVIGGYT
;
A
#
# COMPACT_ATOMS: atom_id res chain seq x y z
N MET A 1 -1.05 8.10 -23.28
CA MET A 1 -1.55 9.46 -23.56
C MET A 1 -1.85 10.10 -22.21
N PRO A 2 -1.27 11.26 -21.85
CA PRO A 2 -1.76 11.97 -20.67
C PRO A 2 -3.25 12.26 -20.87
N ALA A 3 -4.02 12.11 -19.79
CA ALA A 3 -5.44 12.45 -19.81
C ALA A 3 -5.60 13.94 -20.15
N GLU A 4 -6.75 14.30 -20.72
CA GLU A 4 -7.14 15.69 -20.90
C GLU A 4 -7.19 16.40 -19.54
N ALA A 5 -6.80 17.69 -19.51
CA ALA A 5 -6.84 18.46 -18.28
C ALA A 5 -8.30 18.68 -17.86
N ILE A 6 -8.66 18.23 -16.65
CA ILE A 6 -10.03 18.28 -16.12
C ILE A 6 -10.28 19.45 -15.15
N GLY A 7 -9.28 20.30 -14.90
CA GLY A 7 -9.40 21.49 -14.05
C GLY A 7 -8.31 21.60 -12.97
N PRO A 8 -8.36 22.66 -12.14
CA PRO A 8 -7.46 22.83 -10.99
C PRO A 8 -7.64 21.71 -9.95
N LEU A 9 -6.56 21.37 -9.23
CA LEU A 9 -6.62 20.34 -8.17
C LEU A 9 -7.66 20.66 -7.08
N ALA A 10 -7.87 21.94 -6.79
CA ALA A 10 -8.84 22.40 -5.79
C ALA A 10 -10.31 22.11 -6.18
N ASP A 11 -10.57 21.93 -7.48
CA ASP A 11 -11.92 21.76 -8.02
C ASP A 11 -12.24 20.29 -8.36
N VAL A 12 -11.31 19.38 -8.07
CA VAL A 12 -11.45 17.95 -8.35
C VAL A 12 -11.23 17.11 -7.10
N ARG A 13 -11.77 15.90 -7.12
CA ARG A 13 -11.55 14.91 -6.06
C ARG A 13 -10.54 13.88 -6.55
N LEU A 14 -9.47 13.69 -5.77
CA LEU A 14 -8.55 12.59 -5.98
C LEU A 14 -9.22 11.26 -5.65
N LEU A 15 -9.07 10.30 -6.55
CA LEU A 15 -9.41 8.91 -6.31
C LEU A 15 -8.16 8.15 -5.84
N ALA A 16 -8.31 6.86 -5.52
CA ALA A 16 -7.14 6.01 -5.36
C ALA A 16 -6.31 6.02 -6.66
N PRO A 17 -4.96 6.11 -6.58
CA PRO A 17 -4.12 6.32 -7.76
C PRO A 17 -4.08 5.10 -8.70
N VAL A 18 -4.49 3.93 -8.21
CA VAL A 18 -4.55 2.68 -8.98
C VAL A 18 -5.74 1.81 -8.55
N THR A 19 -6.18 0.93 -9.45
CA THR A 19 -7.11 -0.17 -9.14
C THR A 19 -6.33 -1.49 -9.11
N PRO A 20 -5.83 -1.94 -7.94
CA PRO A 20 -4.97 -3.11 -7.87
C PRO A 20 -5.75 -4.41 -8.08
N ARG A 21 -5.11 -5.43 -8.67
CA ARG A 21 -5.65 -6.80 -8.72
C ARG A 21 -5.45 -7.56 -7.41
N SER A 22 -4.39 -7.23 -6.69
CA SER A 22 -4.02 -7.81 -5.40
C SER A 22 -3.20 -6.79 -4.62
N ILE A 23 -3.28 -6.82 -3.30
CA ILE A 23 -2.50 -5.97 -2.40
C ILE A 23 -1.74 -6.91 -1.47
N MET A 24 -0.41 -6.91 -1.57
CA MET A 24 0.47 -7.66 -0.70
C MET A 24 1.10 -6.70 0.31
N CYS A 25 0.95 -7.01 1.59
CA CYS A 25 1.46 -6.21 2.70
C CYS A 25 2.60 -6.97 3.40
N VAL A 26 3.48 -6.21 4.07
CA VAL A 26 4.63 -6.77 4.80
C VAL A 26 4.54 -6.34 6.26
N GLY A 27 4.34 -7.31 7.16
CA GLY A 27 4.30 -7.05 8.59
C GLY A 27 5.70 -6.85 9.17
N ARG A 28 5.81 -5.94 10.15
CA ARG A 28 7.02 -5.74 10.98
C ARG A 28 8.30 -5.41 10.18
N ASN A 29 8.18 -4.54 9.18
CA ASN A 29 9.28 -4.22 8.26
C ASN A 29 10.09 -2.96 8.64
N TYR A 30 9.88 -2.40 9.84
CA TYR A 30 10.70 -1.33 10.40
C TYR A 30 11.38 -1.83 11.67
N SER A 31 12.72 -1.81 11.69
CA SER A 31 13.52 -2.32 12.81
C SER A 31 13.20 -1.60 14.12
N SER A 32 13.04 -0.27 14.07
CA SER A 32 12.68 0.54 15.24
C SER A 32 11.31 0.17 15.83
N HIS A 33 10.36 -0.25 14.99
CA HIS A 33 9.03 -0.68 15.44
C HIS A 33 9.04 -2.12 15.98
N ALA A 34 9.89 -2.99 15.43
CA ALA A 34 10.09 -4.34 15.96
C ALA A 34 10.70 -4.29 17.38
N GLU A 35 11.68 -3.41 17.59
CA GLU A 35 12.33 -3.17 18.89
C GLU A 35 11.36 -2.59 19.93
N GLU A 36 10.50 -1.63 19.57
CA GLU A 36 9.53 -0.99 20.47
C GLU A 36 8.51 -1.99 21.08
N LEU A 37 8.11 -3.00 20.31
CA LEU A 37 7.18 -4.04 20.75
C LEU A 37 7.87 -5.25 21.41
N GLY A 38 9.19 -5.20 21.61
CA GLY A 38 9.97 -6.30 22.20
C GLY A 38 10.02 -7.56 21.33
N ASN A 39 9.81 -7.41 20.02
CA ASN A 39 9.81 -8.54 19.08
C ASN A 39 11.18 -8.66 18.38
N ALA A 40 11.62 -9.88 18.10
CA ALA A 40 12.77 -10.09 17.22
C ALA A 40 12.40 -9.65 15.79
N VAL A 41 13.37 -9.05 15.08
CA VAL A 41 13.22 -8.79 13.63
C VAL A 41 13.06 -10.13 12.92
N PRO A 42 11.99 -10.33 12.12
CA PRO A 42 11.79 -11.58 11.40
C PRO A 42 12.96 -11.87 10.45
N GLY A 43 13.42 -13.13 10.40
CA GLY A 43 14.44 -13.55 9.42
C GLY A 43 13.91 -13.67 7.99
N GLU A 44 12.58 -13.70 7.82
CA GLU A 44 11.88 -13.75 6.55
C GLU A 44 10.67 -12.80 6.58
N PRO A 45 10.23 -12.22 5.44
CA PRO A 45 9.09 -11.33 5.39
C PRO A 45 7.78 -11.99 5.82
N ILE A 46 7.03 -11.32 6.68
CA ILE A 46 5.67 -11.74 7.04
C ILE A 46 4.69 -11.15 6.03
N LEU A 47 4.17 -11.98 5.14
CA LEU A 47 3.30 -11.55 4.05
C LEU A 47 1.83 -11.81 4.35
N PHE A 48 0.97 -10.87 4.00
CA PHE A 48 -0.49 -11.03 4.06
C PHE A 48 -1.18 -10.23 2.94
N LEU A 49 -2.44 -10.57 2.67
CA LEU A 49 -3.22 -9.94 1.62
C LEU A 49 -4.31 -9.03 2.19
N LYS A 50 -4.47 -7.85 1.59
CA LYS A 50 -5.69 -7.06 1.72
C LYS A 50 -6.53 -7.20 0.44
N PRO A 51 -7.87 -7.31 0.56
CA PRO A 51 -8.72 -7.37 -0.62
C PRO A 51 -8.69 -6.01 -1.35
N PRO A 52 -8.68 -5.97 -2.70
CA PRO A 52 -8.77 -4.71 -3.45
C PRO A 52 -9.99 -3.85 -3.10
N SER A 53 -11.08 -4.48 -2.65
CA SER A 53 -12.28 -3.79 -2.17
C SER A 53 -12.06 -2.96 -0.90
N SER A 54 -10.91 -3.08 -0.23
CA SER A 54 -10.55 -2.26 0.94
C SER A 54 -9.91 -0.91 0.58
N VAL A 55 -9.63 -0.65 -0.69
CA VAL A 55 -8.97 0.59 -1.14
C VAL A 55 -9.96 1.74 -1.17
N VAL A 56 -9.56 2.87 -0.59
CA VAL A 56 -10.27 4.16 -0.68
C VAL A 56 -9.29 5.26 -1.14
N GLY A 57 -9.83 6.35 -1.68
CA GLY A 57 -9.02 7.49 -2.12
C GLY A 57 -8.62 8.43 -0.97
N PRO A 58 -7.70 9.38 -1.22
CA PRO A 58 -7.34 10.40 -0.24
C PRO A 58 -8.56 11.17 0.27
N GLY A 59 -8.65 11.37 1.58
CA GLY A 59 -9.76 12.09 2.24
C GLY A 59 -11.09 11.32 2.30
N ALA A 60 -11.13 10.06 1.86
CA ALA A 60 -12.31 9.21 2.05
C ALA A 60 -12.47 8.81 3.53
N GLU A 61 -13.73 8.60 3.93
CA GLU A 61 -14.05 8.10 5.26
C GLU A 61 -13.69 6.61 5.40
N VAL A 62 -13.16 6.23 6.55
CA VAL A 62 -12.93 4.83 6.92
C VAL A 62 -14.06 4.38 7.83
N HIS A 63 -14.88 3.43 7.37
CA HIS A 63 -15.98 2.88 8.15
C HIS A 63 -15.48 1.83 9.13
N TYR A 64 -15.73 2.06 10.43
CA TYR A 64 -15.29 1.15 11.48
C TYR A 64 -16.36 0.07 11.66
N PRO A 65 -16.03 -1.22 11.50
CA PRO A 65 -17.01 -2.29 11.67
C PRO A 65 -17.49 -2.34 13.12
N GLU A 66 -18.79 -2.49 13.35
CA GLU A 66 -19.38 -2.58 14.70
C GLU A 66 -18.79 -3.73 15.54
N LEU A 67 -18.35 -4.80 14.88
CA LEU A 67 -17.70 -5.94 15.54
C LEU A 67 -16.30 -5.60 16.10
N SER A 68 -15.67 -4.52 15.63
CA SER A 68 -14.30 -4.18 16.02
C SER A 68 -14.27 -3.40 17.33
N GLN A 69 -13.51 -3.90 18.30
CA GLN A 69 -13.24 -3.18 19.56
C GLN A 69 -12.08 -2.19 19.43
N ARG A 70 -11.23 -2.36 18.41
CA ARG A 70 -10.02 -1.57 18.19
C ARG A 70 -9.66 -1.57 16.72
N VAL A 71 -9.43 -0.38 16.18
CA VAL A 71 -8.91 -0.17 14.81
C VAL A 71 -7.73 0.78 14.95
N ASP A 72 -6.55 0.33 14.55
CA ASP A 72 -5.32 1.12 14.60
C ASP A 72 -4.94 1.62 13.19
N PRO A 73 -4.42 2.85 13.07
CA PRO A 73 -3.85 3.33 11.83
C PRO A 73 -2.43 2.76 11.64
N GLU A 74 -2.15 2.24 10.45
CA GLU A 74 -0.81 1.83 10.02
C GLU A 74 -0.46 2.58 8.73
N ALA A 75 0.52 3.48 8.83
CA ALA A 75 1.02 4.23 7.68
C ALA A 75 2.20 3.48 7.07
N GLU A 76 2.12 3.19 5.77
CA GLU A 76 3.12 2.41 5.04
C GLU A 76 3.48 3.06 3.71
N LEU A 77 4.71 2.86 3.24
CA LEU A 77 5.11 3.17 1.86
C LEU A 77 4.54 2.10 0.93
N CYS A 78 3.78 2.51 -0.09
CA CYS A 78 3.19 1.58 -1.03
C CYS A 78 3.98 1.56 -2.35
N LEU A 79 4.39 0.37 -2.79
CA LEU A 79 5.00 0.16 -4.10
C LEU A 79 3.92 -0.21 -5.13
N VAL A 80 3.84 0.54 -6.22
CA VAL A 80 2.95 0.21 -7.35
C VAL A 80 3.73 -0.57 -8.39
N ILE A 81 3.35 -1.83 -8.62
CA ILE A 81 3.98 -2.68 -9.64
C ILE A 81 3.44 -2.30 -11.03
N GLY A 82 4.31 -1.79 -11.89
CA GLY A 82 3.94 -1.20 -13.20
C GLY A 82 3.90 -2.20 -14.36
N LYS A 83 4.52 -3.38 -14.20
CA LYS A 83 4.55 -4.43 -15.24
C LYS A 83 4.52 -5.82 -14.62
N ARG A 84 4.21 -6.84 -15.43
CA ARG A 84 4.19 -8.24 -14.96
C ARG A 84 5.58 -8.62 -14.42
N ALA A 85 5.60 -9.06 -13.18
CA ALA A 85 6.80 -9.52 -12.48
C ALA A 85 6.66 -11.00 -12.12
N HIS A 86 7.70 -11.79 -12.35
CA HIS A 86 7.76 -13.20 -11.96
C HIS A 86 9.23 -13.62 -11.84
N ARG A 87 9.64 -14.11 -10.66
CA ARG A 87 11.03 -14.51 -10.37
C ARG A 87 12.05 -13.41 -10.72
N VAL A 88 11.74 -12.17 -10.36
CA VAL A 88 12.63 -11.01 -10.54
C VAL A 88 13.75 -11.13 -9.51
N SER A 89 14.98 -10.88 -9.94
CA SER A 89 16.13 -10.80 -9.04
C SER A 89 16.02 -9.57 -8.13
N GLU A 90 16.78 -9.53 -7.04
CA GLU A 90 16.86 -8.34 -6.19
C GLU A 90 17.43 -7.13 -6.96
N GLU A 91 18.47 -7.37 -7.77
CA GLU A 91 19.13 -6.35 -8.60
C GLU A 91 18.16 -5.70 -9.61
N ASP A 92 17.22 -6.49 -10.15
CA ASP A 92 16.24 -6.03 -11.14
C ASP A 92 14.93 -5.52 -10.52
N ALA A 93 14.78 -5.55 -9.19
CA ALA A 93 13.52 -5.30 -8.51
C ALA A 93 12.92 -3.91 -8.85
N PHE A 94 13.77 -2.88 -8.91
CA PHE A 94 13.32 -1.52 -9.26
C PHE A 94 12.78 -1.41 -10.69
N SER A 95 13.19 -2.30 -11.59
CA SER A 95 12.75 -2.26 -12.99
C SER A 95 11.26 -2.54 -13.16
N VAL A 96 10.61 -3.20 -12.18
CA VAL A 96 9.17 -3.54 -12.21
C VAL A 96 8.30 -2.57 -11.44
N ILE A 97 8.89 -1.66 -10.66
CA ILE A 97 8.17 -0.63 -9.91
C ILE A 97 7.74 0.48 -10.87
N GLY A 98 6.44 0.72 -10.95
CA GLY A 98 5.85 1.81 -11.73
C GLY A 98 5.77 3.14 -10.97
N GLY A 99 5.87 3.08 -9.64
CA GLY A 99 5.90 4.27 -8.77
C GLY A 99 5.70 3.91 -7.30
N TYR A 100 5.61 4.97 -6.49
CA TYR A 100 5.37 4.90 -5.05
C TYR A 100 4.18 5.79 -4.70
N THR A 101 3.45 5.44 -3.66
CA THR A 101 2.37 6.25 -3.10
C THR A 101 2.27 6.09 -1.59
#